data_AF-A0A840E392-F1
#
_entry.id   AF-A0A840E392-F1
#
_cell.length_a   1.000
_cell.length_b   1.000
_cell.length_c   1.000
_cell.angle_alpha   90.00
_cell.angle_beta   90.00
_cell.angle_gamma   90.00
#
_symmetry.space_group_name_H-M   'P 1'
#
loop_
_entity.id
_entity.type
_entity.pdbx_description
1 polymer ?
#
loop_
_entity_poly.entity_id
_entity_poly.type
_entity_poly.pdbx_seq_one_letter_code
_entity_poly.pdbx_strand_id
1 'polypeptide(L)'
;MRKLLAALFFLLALLAQLLTLQHCATPTPPRGGDVDSIGPRLVTEKSTPNFQTNFRPDRIELTFDEWVQLDPQQEILVSPPLDLRGDNRPVLQRRSLVIPLTDVELRDSVTYVVNIGAAIKDLNEGNPTENLRFVFATGPNLDTASVSGTVVDAFTGEPVDGANFTLYGNLADSAVFTENPTYFAKTGEEGTFTVSNVKPGRYRAVALVRNPGSTNYFADFDGVFPPVSAGYLDSIITVADTENRVGTVRISPIPVIARSTDVQTDRYGVIKIGMNQAAVNVDLSSSRDYLRSDVGDTIRLYYREAAADTLLLGRNGIYTDTVLVSATAAGEVPRQALTPIGRTVGRVNPGEGINLVFSQPLESVDTSLINLYRDTLVDRLSVRYEIDSLDPARLRLFTGWAGADPYRVELLPGAVTDWYGSANQDSIVRAVKVDDSETFGDLTIILTNLNPTLSYILRLVDDSGEVIVGSRRYIDQRFDYTVRYRSMKPGTYRLELVYDSNNNGRYDSGDLRFGRQPEVVSRFEIEPLRANWEVEKTVDLENN
;
A
#
# COMPACT_ATOMS: atom_id res chain seq x y z
N MET A 1 -66.73 -30.71 -61.89
CA MET A 1 -66.20 -29.56 -61.10
C MET A 1 -66.84 -29.40 -59.72
N ARG A 2 -68.17 -29.32 -59.55
CA ARG A 2 -68.82 -29.10 -58.23
C ARG A 2 -68.46 -30.12 -57.12
N LYS A 3 -68.33 -31.41 -57.44
CA LYS A 3 -67.97 -32.45 -56.45
C LYS A 3 -66.50 -32.36 -55.98
N LEU A 4 -65.58 -31.90 -56.84
CA LEU A 4 -64.18 -31.68 -56.46
C LEU A 4 -64.04 -30.46 -55.54
N LEU A 5 -64.81 -29.38 -55.81
CA LEU A 5 -64.78 -28.18 -54.97
C LEU A 5 -65.32 -28.46 -53.55
N ALA A 6 -66.37 -29.28 -53.44
CA ALA A 6 -66.93 -29.68 -52.15
C ALA A 6 -65.97 -30.57 -51.34
N ALA A 7 -65.29 -31.51 -52.00
CA ALA A 7 -64.26 -32.34 -51.36
C ALA A 7 -63.07 -31.49 -50.89
N LEU A 8 -62.64 -30.51 -51.68
CA LEU A 8 -61.56 -29.59 -51.31
C LEU A 8 -61.94 -28.72 -50.11
N PHE A 9 -63.17 -28.20 -50.07
CA PHE A 9 -63.69 -27.45 -48.92
C PHE A 9 -63.79 -28.30 -47.65
N PHE A 10 -64.21 -29.56 -47.78
CA PHE A 10 -64.27 -30.48 -46.65
C PHE A 10 -62.87 -30.84 -46.13
N LEU A 11 -61.90 -31.03 -47.04
CA LEU A 11 -60.51 -31.29 -46.66
C LEU A 11 -59.87 -30.07 -45.99
N LEU A 12 -60.16 -28.85 -46.48
CA LEU A 12 -59.73 -27.59 -45.86
C LEU A 12 -60.36 -27.37 -44.48
N ALA A 13 -61.64 -27.72 -44.31
CA ALA A 13 -62.30 -27.66 -43.01
C ALA A 13 -61.72 -28.69 -42.02
N LEU A 14 -61.41 -29.90 -42.49
CA LEU A 14 -60.77 -30.93 -41.69
C LEU A 14 -59.33 -30.54 -41.30
N LEU A 15 -58.58 -29.92 -42.24
CA LEU A 15 -57.23 -29.42 -41.99
C LEU A 15 -57.24 -28.23 -41.01
N ALA A 16 -58.24 -27.35 -41.13
CA ALA A 16 -58.45 -26.25 -40.19
C ALA A 16 -58.82 -26.76 -38.78
N GLN A 17 -59.62 -27.83 -38.67
CA GLN A 17 -59.90 -28.48 -37.39
C GLN A 17 -58.69 -29.20 -36.79
N LEU A 18 -57.80 -29.76 -37.62
CA LEU A 18 -56.54 -30.34 -37.12
C LEU A 18 -55.57 -29.27 -36.59
N LEU A 19 -55.58 -28.05 -37.17
CA LEU A 19 -54.72 -26.94 -36.76
C LEU A 19 -55.18 -26.27 -35.45
N THR A 20 -56.46 -26.37 -35.07
CA THR A 20 -56.96 -25.76 -33.82
C THR A 20 -56.78 -26.65 -32.58
N LEU A 21 -56.40 -27.92 -32.74
CA LEU A 21 -56.19 -28.87 -31.62
C LEU A 21 -54.75 -28.93 -31.10
N GLN A 22 -53.84 -28.05 -31.55
CA GLN A 22 -52.44 -28.02 -31.09
C GLN A 22 -52.15 -27.10 -29.88
N HIS A 23 -53.16 -26.64 -29.14
CA HIS A 23 -52.92 -25.95 -27.86
C HIS A 23 -52.68 -26.96 -26.73
N CYS A 24 -51.50 -27.57 -26.71
CA CYS A 24 -50.95 -28.18 -25.50
C CYS A 24 -50.57 -27.06 -24.53
N ALA A 25 -51.29 -26.96 -23.40
CA ALA A 25 -50.83 -26.18 -22.26
C ALA A 25 -49.51 -26.76 -21.77
N THR A 26 -48.41 -26.03 -21.92
CA THR A 26 -47.13 -26.36 -21.30
C THR A 26 -47.27 -26.11 -19.80
N PRO A 27 -47.07 -27.11 -18.92
CA PRO A 27 -47.04 -26.87 -17.49
C PRO A 27 -45.82 -25.99 -17.19
N THR A 28 -46.05 -24.69 -17.01
CA THR A 28 -45.06 -23.79 -16.44
C THR A 28 -45.04 -24.07 -14.95
N PRO A 29 -43.86 -24.28 -14.33
CA PRO A 29 -43.77 -24.40 -12.88
C PRO A 29 -44.43 -23.17 -12.25
N PRO A 30 -45.15 -23.31 -11.14
CA PRO A 30 -45.66 -22.15 -10.42
C PRO A 30 -44.50 -21.18 -10.19
N ARG A 31 -44.70 -19.91 -10.54
CA ARG A 31 -43.75 -18.86 -10.20
C ARG A 31 -43.65 -18.88 -8.66
N GLY A 32 -42.45 -19.10 -8.14
CA GLY A 32 -42.21 -18.99 -6.71
C GLY A 32 -42.64 -17.62 -6.20
N GLY A 33 -42.94 -17.53 -4.90
CA GLY A 33 -43.18 -16.24 -4.26
C GLY A 33 -41.99 -15.30 -4.43
N ASP A 34 -42.19 -14.02 -4.10
CA ASP A 34 -41.09 -13.07 -4.07
C ASP A 34 -39.97 -13.59 -3.15
N VAL A 35 -38.72 -13.42 -3.59
CA VAL A 35 -37.55 -13.86 -2.81
C VAL A 35 -37.53 -13.11 -1.48
N ASP A 36 -37.33 -13.83 -0.39
CA ASP A 36 -37.18 -13.20 0.93
C ASP A 36 -35.89 -12.39 0.97
N SER A 37 -35.98 -11.18 1.50
CA SER A 37 -34.87 -10.23 1.63
C SER A 37 -34.62 -9.85 3.09
N ILE A 38 -35.42 -10.36 4.02
CA ILE A 38 -35.32 -10.03 5.44
C ILE A 38 -34.48 -11.10 6.11
N GLY A 39 -33.45 -10.67 6.86
CA GLY A 39 -32.65 -11.58 7.68
C GLY A 39 -33.38 -12.06 8.94
N PRO A 40 -32.84 -13.09 9.62
CA PRO A 40 -33.51 -13.75 10.72
C PRO A 40 -33.69 -12.83 11.92
N ARG A 41 -34.84 -12.94 12.60
CA ARG A 41 -35.19 -12.06 13.72
C ARG A 41 -35.10 -12.80 15.04
N LEU A 42 -34.65 -12.08 16.07
CA LEU A 42 -34.54 -12.64 17.41
C LEU A 42 -35.92 -12.85 18.03
N VAL A 43 -36.19 -14.06 18.52
CA VAL A 43 -37.33 -14.39 19.37
C VAL A 43 -36.93 -14.11 20.81
N THR A 44 -37.27 -12.92 21.28
CA THR A 44 -36.82 -12.38 22.57
C THR A 44 -37.25 -13.25 23.76
N GLU A 45 -38.44 -13.86 23.71
CA GLU A 45 -38.97 -14.70 24.80
C GLU A 45 -38.24 -16.04 24.95
N LYS A 46 -37.52 -16.47 23.90
CA LYS A 46 -36.72 -17.70 23.90
C LYS A 46 -35.22 -17.43 23.91
N SER A 47 -34.83 -16.16 24.08
CA SER A 47 -33.45 -15.73 24.11
C SER A 47 -33.07 -15.29 25.52
N THR A 48 -31.78 -15.27 25.80
CA THR A 48 -31.25 -14.62 26.99
C THR A 48 -31.64 -13.13 26.94
N PRO A 49 -32.25 -12.56 28.00
CA PRO A 49 -32.63 -11.15 28.00
C PRO A 49 -31.41 -10.24 27.76
N ASN A 50 -31.56 -9.26 26.87
CA ASN A 50 -30.53 -8.28 26.58
C ASN A 50 -30.49 -7.17 27.66
N PHE A 51 -29.39 -6.43 27.75
CA PHE A 51 -29.21 -5.29 28.66
C PHE A 51 -29.34 -5.60 30.16
N GLN A 52 -28.98 -6.82 30.57
CA GLN A 52 -28.99 -7.20 31.99
C GLN A 52 -27.83 -6.56 32.76
N THR A 53 -28.05 -6.27 34.04
CA THR A 53 -27.04 -5.78 34.99
C THR A 53 -26.81 -6.79 36.11
N ASN A 54 -25.68 -6.69 36.79
CA ASN A 54 -25.20 -7.70 37.76
C ASN A 54 -25.24 -9.13 37.19
N PHE A 55 -24.99 -9.26 35.88
CA PHE A 55 -25.20 -10.48 35.13
C PHE A 55 -23.87 -11.16 34.82
N ARG A 56 -23.77 -12.44 35.19
CA ARG A 56 -22.61 -13.31 34.92
C ARG A 56 -23.13 -14.63 34.33
N PRO A 57 -23.36 -14.69 33.02
CA PRO A 57 -23.89 -15.89 32.37
C PRO A 57 -22.83 -16.97 32.20
N ASP A 58 -23.21 -18.22 32.41
CA ASP A 58 -22.42 -19.39 31.94
C ASP A 58 -22.60 -19.63 30.43
N ARG A 59 -23.65 -19.07 29.83
CA ARG A 59 -23.93 -19.09 28.38
C ARG A 59 -24.88 -17.96 27.98
N ILE A 60 -24.74 -17.51 26.74
CA ILE A 60 -25.70 -16.63 26.07
C ILE A 60 -26.37 -17.42 24.96
N GLU A 61 -27.70 -17.46 24.96
CA GLU A 61 -28.51 -18.14 23.96
C GLU A 61 -29.40 -17.13 23.22
N LEU A 62 -29.26 -17.08 21.90
CA LEU A 62 -30.01 -16.20 21.01
C LEU A 62 -30.81 -17.06 20.03
N THR A 63 -32.14 -17.10 20.18
CA THR A 63 -33.04 -17.92 19.38
C THR A 63 -33.67 -17.11 18.27
N PHE A 64 -33.62 -17.60 17.02
CA PHE A 64 -34.19 -16.94 15.85
C PHE A 64 -35.59 -17.49 15.53
N ASP A 65 -36.36 -16.74 14.73
CA ASP A 65 -37.68 -17.15 14.25
C ASP A 65 -37.60 -18.25 13.18
N GLU A 66 -36.51 -18.30 12.43
CA GLU A 66 -36.21 -19.27 11.39
C GLU A 66 -34.88 -20.04 11.59
N TRP A 67 -34.58 -20.99 10.70
CA TRP A 67 -33.32 -21.73 10.71
C TRP A 67 -32.19 -20.87 10.19
N VAL A 68 -31.06 -20.91 10.88
CA VAL A 68 -29.92 -20.04 10.60
C VAL A 68 -28.63 -20.84 10.41
N GLN A 69 -27.64 -20.20 9.80
CA GLN A 69 -26.28 -20.68 9.62
C GLN A 69 -25.26 -19.60 10.02
N LEU A 70 -24.06 -20.03 10.39
CA LEU A 70 -22.94 -19.15 10.69
C LEU A 70 -22.16 -18.84 9.41
N ASP A 71 -21.87 -17.58 9.17
CA ASP A 71 -20.96 -17.18 8.12
C ASP A 71 -19.50 -17.35 8.60
N PRO A 72 -18.71 -18.26 8.01
CA PRO A 72 -17.31 -18.47 8.43
C PRO A 72 -16.40 -17.27 8.12
N GLN A 73 -16.84 -16.32 7.29
CA GLN A 73 -16.08 -15.11 6.97
C GLN A 73 -16.30 -13.99 7.99
N GLN A 74 -17.33 -14.09 8.84
CA GLN A 74 -17.69 -13.08 9.82
C GLN A 74 -17.35 -13.58 11.23
N GLU A 75 -16.66 -12.73 12.00
CA GLU A 75 -16.26 -13.06 13.37
C GLU A 75 -17.27 -12.48 14.38
N ILE A 76 -17.65 -13.27 15.38
CA ILE A 76 -18.40 -12.78 16.54
C ILE A 76 -17.38 -12.17 17.51
N LEU A 77 -17.49 -10.87 17.74
CA LEU A 77 -16.54 -10.11 18.55
C LEU A 77 -17.14 -9.78 19.91
N VAL A 78 -16.34 -9.84 20.97
CA VAL A 78 -16.77 -9.43 22.32
C VAL A 78 -15.84 -8.35 22.84
N SER A 79 -16.37 -7.21 23.24
CA SER A 79 -15.63 -6.10 23.84
C SER A 79 -16.17 -5.83 25.26
N PRO A 80 -15.35 -5.90 26.33
CA PRO A 80 -13.95 -6.30 26.37
C PRO A 80 -13.65 -7.69 25.78
N PRO A 81 -12.43 -7.93 25.24
CA PRO A 81 -12.04 -9.22 24.65
C PRO A 81 -12.23 -10.40 25.60
N LEU A 82 -12.87 -11.47 25.10
CA LEU A 82 -13.00 -12.77 25.74
C LEU A 82 -12.41 -13.88 24.85
N ASP A 83 -11.87 -14.93 25.46
CA ASP A 83 -11.43 -16.11 24.72
C ASP A 83 -12.62 -17.03 24.41
N LEU A 84 -13.11 -16.95 23.17
CA LEU A 84 -14.21 -17.77 22.67
C LEU A 84 -13.73 -19.02 21.92
N ARG A 85 -12.61 -19.61 22.34
CA ARG A 85 -12.06 -20.85 21.73
C ARG A 85 -12.41 -22.07 22.59
N GLY A 86 -12.10 -23.25 22.05
CA GLY A 86 -12.33 -24.53 22.73
C GLY A 86 -13.80 -24.70 23.09
N ASP A 87 -14.07 -24.93 24.37
CA ASP A 87 -15.41 -25.17 24.90
C ASP A 87 -16.31 -23.93 24.87
N ASN A 88 -15.74 -22.72 24.71
CA ASN A 88 -16.48 -21.45 24.61
C ASN A 88 -16.73 -21.00 23.17
N ARG A 89 -16.46 -21.87 22.19
CA ARG A 89 -16.72 -21.57 20.78
C ARG A 89 -18.23 -21.38 20.54
N PRO A 90 -18.65 -20.29 19.86
CA PRO A 90 -20.04 -20.13 19.44
C PRO A 90 -20.48 -21.29 18.54
N VAL A 91 -21.63 -21.88 18.86
CA VAL A 91 -22.19 -23.01 18.13
C VAL A 91 -23.67 -22.78 17.83
N LEU A 92 -24.13 -23.34 16.73
CA LEU A 92 -25.56 -23.38 16.40
C LEU A 92 -26.20 -24.64 16.98
N GLN A 93 -27.29 -24.44 17.71
CA GLN A 93 -28.18 -25.49 18.17
C GLN A 93 -29.56 -25.26 17.58
N ARG A 94 -29.86 -25.97 16.50
CA ARG A 94 -31.07 -25.78 15.69
C ARG A 94 -31.16 -24.36 15.11
N ARG A 95 -32.05 -23.54 15.65
CA ARG A 95 -32.27 -22.14 15.26
C ARG A 95 -31.76 -21.16 16.32
N SER A 96 -30.85 -21.61 17.18
CA SER A 96 -30.31 -20.80 18.27
C SER A 96 -28.80 -20.73 18.18
N LEU A 97 -28.25 -19.53 18.30
CA LEU A 97 -26.83 -19.31 18.54
C LEU A 97 -26.57 -19.43 20.04
N VAL A 98 -25.69 -20.35 20.41
CA VAL A 98 -25.25 -20.57 21.78
C VAL A 98 -23.79 -20.14 21.88
N ILE A 99 -23.51 -19.18 22.77
CA ILE A 99 -22.17 -18.72 23.11
C ILE A 99 -21.90 -19.19 24.54
N PRO A 100 -21.19 -20.32 24.73
CA PRO A 100 -20.81 -20.76 26.06
C PRO A 100 -19.76 -19.79 26.65
N LEU A 101 -19.88 -19.53 27.95
CA LEU A 101 -18.97 -18.71 28.74
C LEU A 101 -18.56 -19.47 30.01
N THR A 102 -18.41 -20.78 29.88
CA THR A 102 -18.06 -21.67 30.99
C THR A 102 -16.62 -21.40 31.41
N ASP A 103 -16.40 -21.24 32.72
CA ASP A 103 -15.11 -20.92 33.34
C ASP A 103 -14.44 -19.64 32.80
N VAL A 104 -15.21 -18.73 32.18
CA VAL A 104 -14.71 -17.42 31.73
C VAL A 104 -14.72 -16.44 32.90
N GLU A 105 -13.54 -15.95 33.27
CA GLU A 105 -13.42 -14.89 34.28
C GLU A 105 -13.82 -13.53 33.68
N LEU A 106 -15.03 -13.08 34.02
CA LEU A 106 -15.53 -11.76 33.61
C LEU A 106 -15.03 -10.67 34.55
N ARG A 107 -14.58 -9.55 33.97
CA ARG A 107 -14.12 -8.36 34.70
C ARG A 107 -15.26 -7.77 35.54
N ASP A 108 -14.93 -7.29 36.73
CA ASP A 108 -15.89 -6.70 37.67
C ASP A 108 -16.33 -5.30 37.25
N SER A 109 -17.65 -5.04 37.31
CA SER A 109 -18.25 -3.73 37.04
C SER A 109 -17.86 -3.13 35.68
N VAL A 110 -18.01 -3.95 34.64
CA VAL A 110 -17.79 -3.59 33.22
C VAL A 110 -18.98 -4.03 32.37
N THR A 111 -19.26 -3.25 31.33
CA THR A 111 -20.21 -3.61 30.27
C THR A 111 -19.53 -4.39 29.17
N TYR A 112 -20.08 -5.56 28.86
CA TYR A 112 -19.69 -6.41 27.74
C TYR A 112 -20.65 -6.21 26.57
N VAL A 113 -20.10 -6.05 25.38
CA VAL A 113 -20.81 -5.96 24.10
C VAL A 113 -20.36 -7.13 23.24
N VAL A 114 -21.26 -8.07 23.00
CA VAL A 114 -21.12 -9.14 22.02
C VAL A 114 -21.70 -8.62 20.70
N ASN A 115 -20.83 -8.36 19.72
CA ASN A 115 -21.19 -8.01 18.36
C ASN A 115 -21.31 -9.29 17.52
N ILE A 116 -22.54 -9.68 17.19
CA ILE A 116 -22.83 -10.80 16.28
C ILE A 116 -22.87 -10.29 14.84
N GLY A 117 -23.36 -9.06 14.61
CA GLY A 117 -23.33 -8.41 13.30
C GLY A 117 -23.99 -9.25 12.22
N ALA A 118 -23.31 -9.46 11.09
CA ALA A 118 -23.75 -10.27 9.96
C ALA A 118 -23.29 -11.74 10.03
N ALA A 119 -22.77 -12.20 11.19
CA ALA A 119 -22.26 -13.56 11.34
C ALA A 119 -23.35 -14.63 11.32
N ILE A 120 -24.61 -14.25 11.50
CA ILE A 120 -25.76 -15.13 11.38
C ILE A 120 -26.51 -14.79 10.10
N LYS A 121 -26.80 -15.83 9.31
CA LYS A 121 -27.58 -15.75 8.08
C LYS A 121 -28.73 -16.73 8.13
N ASP A 122 -29.81 -16.44 7.41
CA ASP A 122 -30.81 -17.47 7.18
C ASP A 122 -30.22 -18.65 6.38
N LEU A 123 -30.88 -19.81 6.47
CA LEU A 123 -30.42 -21.04 5.83
C LEU A 123 -30.81 -21.15 4.35
N ASN A 124 -31.82 -20.41 3.89
CA ASN A 124 -32.47 -20.59 2.58
C ASN A 124 -31.95 -19.59 1.54
N GLU A 125 -32.11 -18.28 1.80
CA GLU A 125 -31.74 -17.14 0.96
C GLU A 125 -30.38 -16.50 1.36
N GLY A 126 -29.89 -16.75 2.58
CA GLY A 126 -28.57 -16.30 3.06
C GLY A 126 -28.51 -14.83 3.47
N ASN A 127 -29.65 -14.20 3.72
CA ASN A 127 -29.79 -12.85 4.25
C ASN A 127 -29.20 -12.77 5.68
N PRO A 128 -28.28 -11.84 5.96
CA PRO A 128 -27.64 -11.71 7.27
C PRO A 128 -28.53 -10.98 8.29
N THR A 129 -28.25 -11.20 9.57
CA THR A 129 -28.76 -10.35 10.64
C THR A 129 -28.17 -8.94 10.53
N GLU A 130 -29.01 -7.92 10.73
CA GLU A 130 -28.56 -6.53 10.73
C GLU A 130 -28.20 -6.06 12.15
N ASN A 131 -26.96 -5.62 12.36
CA ASN A 131 -26.49 -4.95 13.58
C ASN A 131 -26.84 -5.69 14.90
N LEU A 132 -26.86 -7.03 14.89
CA LEU A 132 -27.22 -7.81 16.07
C LEU A 132 -26.15 -7.69 17.15
N ARG A 133 -26.54 -7.19 18.33
CA ARG A 133 -25.68 -7.02 19.50
C ARG A 133 -26.35 -7.52 20.78
N PHE A 134 -25.57 -8.18 21.63
CA PHE A 134 -25.97 -8.55 22.98
C PHE A 134 -25.09 -7.84 24.01
N VAL A 135 -25.70 -7.06 24.90
CA VAL A 135 -25.03 -6.17 25.84
C VAL A 135 -25.44 -6.55 27.27
N PHE A 136 -24.47 -6.64 28.17
CA PHE A 136 -24.74 -6.88 29.60
C PHE A 136 -23.65 -6.27 30.47
N ALA A 137 -23.96 -5.99 31.73
CA ALA A 137 -22.99 -5.53 32.71
C ALA A 137 -22.83 -6.52 33.86
N THR A 138 -21.59 -6.72 34.30
CA THR A 138 -21.27 -7.49 35.52
C THR A 138 -21.52 -6.68 36.80
N GLY A 139 -21.66 -5.36 36.70
CA GLY A 139 -22.02 -4.45 37.80
C GLY A 139 -23.44 -3.89 37.67
N PRO A 140 -23.82 -2.92 38.52
CA PRO A 140 -25.21 -2.46 38.63
C PRO A 140 -25.67 -1.56 37.48
N ASN A 141 -24.74 -0.97 36.73
CA ASN A 141 -25.04 0.00 35.66
C ASN A 141 -24.40 -0.45 34.35
N LEU A 142 -25.05 -0.08 33.24
CA LEU A 142 -24.47 -0.16 31.91
C LEU A 142 -23.67 1.11 31.64
N ASP A 143 -22.46 0.96 31.14
CA ASP A 143 -21.63 2.04 30.63
C ASP A 143 -22.27 2.58 29.35
N THR A 144 -22.34 3.91 29.21
CA THR A 144 -23.07 4.56 28.10
C THR A 144 -22.19 5.37 27.15
N ALA A 145 -20.94 5.68 27.53
CA ALA A 145 -20.07 6.47 26.68
C ALA A 145 -19.72 5.73 25.38
N SER A 146 -19.40 6.51 24.35
CA SER A 146 -18.88 5.98 23.09
C SER A 146 -17.67 6.76 22.61
N VAL A 147 -16.83 6.09 21.83
CA VAL A 147 -15.67 6.68 21.16
C VAL A 147 -15.76 6.38 19.67
N SER A 148 -15.73 7.42 18.84
CA SER A 148 -15.88 7.30 17.39
C SER A 148 -14.82 8.09 16.61
N GLY A 149 -14.54 7.63 15.40
CA GLY A 149 -13.53 8.22 14.52
C GLY A 149 -13.40 7.45 13.21
N THR A 150 -12.34 7.74 12.47
CA THR A 150 -11.97 7.03 11.24
C THR A 150 -10.55 6.52 11.31
N VAL A 151 -10.28 5.41 10.61
CA VAL A 151 -8.93 4.88 10.36
C VAL A 151 -8.66 4.96 8.87
N VAL A 152 -7.52 5.54 8.51
CA VAL A 152 -7.08 5.65 7.11
C VAL A 152 -5.65 5.16 6.95
N ASP A 153 -5.29 4.71 5.76
CA ASP A 153 -3.91 4.43 5.41
C ASP A 153 -3.13 5.75 5.37
N ALA A 154 -1.98 5.78 6.05
CA ALA A 154 -1.17 6.98 6.19
C ALA A 154 -0.54 7.41 4.87
N PHE A 155 -0.26 6.46 3.98
CA PHE A 155 0.35 6.72 2.70
C PHE A 155 -0.70 7.13 1.68
N THR A 156 -1.77 6.35 1.46
CA THR A 156 -2.79 6.62 0.41
C THR A 156 -3.85 7.63 0.85
N GLY A 157 -4.14 7.71 2.15
CA GLY A 157 -5.23 8.50 2.72
C GLY A 157 -6.60 7.81 2.59
N GLU A 158 -6.65 6.59 2.07
CA GLU A 158 -7.89 5.84 1.87
C GLU A 158 -8.41 5.24 3.18
N PRO A 159 -9.73 5.08 3.34
CA PRO A 159 -10.28 4.43 4.51
C PRO A 159 -9.84 2.96 4.61
N VAL A 160 -9.61 2.50 5.84
CA VAL A 160 -9.20 1.11 6.08
C VAL A 160 -10.35 0.30 6.65
N ASP A 161 -10.87 -0.62 5.84
CA ASP A 161 -11.85 -1.59 6.28
C ASP A 161 -11.23 -2.64 7.22
N GLY A 162 -12.00 -3.04 8.23
CA GLY A 162 -11.66 -4.14 9.11
C GLY A 162 -10.48 -3.94 10.08
N ALA A 163 -9.95 -2.72 10.22
CA ALA A 163 -8.97 -2.37 11.25
C ALA A 163 -9.60 -2.41 12.64
N ASN A 164 -8.82 -2.83 13.65
CA ASN A 164 -9.26 -2.78 15.03
C ASN A 164 -8.79 -1.48 15.67
N PHE A 165 -9.74 -0.64 16.11
CA PHE A 165 -9.46 0.49 16.99
C PHE A 165 -9.63 0.05 18.44
N THR A 166 -8.58 0.25 19.24
CA THR A 166 -8.44 -0.35 20.56
C THR A 166 -8.19 0.72 21.62
N LEU A 167 -8.76 0.53 22.81
CA LEU A 167 -8.64 1.42 23.96
C LEU A 167 -8.05 0.66 25.15
N TYR A 168 -6.90 1.13 25.64
CA TYR A 168 -6.21 0.57 26.79
C TYR A 168 -6.39 1.48 28.00
N GLY A 169 -7.02 0.96 29.06
CA GLY A 169 -7.11 1.62 30.36
C GLY A 169 -5.79 1.58 31.13
N ASN A 170 -4.93 0.58 30.83
CA ASN A 170 -3.54 0.58 31.27
C ASN A 170 -2.73 1.57 30.40
N LEU A 171 -2.24 2.63 31.02
CA LEU A 171 -1.58 3.72 30.32
C LEU A 171 -0.07 3.49 30.11
N ALA A 172 0.49 2.37 30.57
CA ALA A 172 1.88 2.01 30.32
C ALA A 172 2.15 1.83 28.82
N ASP A 173 3.32 2.28 28.34
CA ASP A 173 3.71 2.12 26.93
C ASP A 173 3.75 0.65 26.51
N SER A 174 4.14 -0.24 27.41
CA SER A 174 4.22 -1.67 27.15
C SER A 174 2.87 -2.36 26.97
N ALA A 175 1.78 -1.79 27.51
CA ALA A 175 0.46 -2.45 27.54
C ALA A 175 -0.04 -2.82 26.14
N VAL A 176 0.23 -1.95 25.15
CA VAL A 176 -0.20 -2.15 23.76
C VAL A 176 0.51 -3.31 23.07
N PHE A 177 1.56 -3.86 23.67
CA PHE A 177 2.35 -4.99 23.16
C PHE A 177 2.21 -6.26 24.00
N THR A 178 1.58 -6.20 25.18
CA THR A 178 1.60 -7.32 26.15
C THR A 178 0.25 -7.83 26.57
N GLU A 179 -0.83 -7.04 26.43
CA GLU A 179 -2.15 -7.43 26.92
C GLU A 179 -3.26 -6.99 25.97
N ASN A 180 -4.40 -7.67 26.01
CA ASN A 180 -5.57 -7.29 25.23
C ASN A 180 -6.16 -5.95 25.72
N PRO A 181 -6.73 -5.14 24.81
CA PRO A 181 -7.29 -3.84 25.16
C PRO A 181 -8.47 -3.95 26.12
N THR A 182 -8.79 -2.82 26.76
CA THR A 182 -9.97 -2.71 27.60
C THR A 182 -11.25 -2.76 26.77
N TYR A 183 -11.27 -2.02 25.67
CA TYR A 183 -12.37 -2.00 24.70
C TYR A 183 -11.81 -1.96 23.28
N PHE A 184 -12.59 -2.44 22.31
CA PHE A 184 -12.25 -2.27 20.90
C PHE A 184 -13.49 -2.24 20.01
N ALA A 185 -13.30 -1.77 18.79
CA ALA A 185 -14.25 -1.90 17.69
C ALA A 185 -13.49 -2.15 16.38
N LYS A 186 -14.17 -2.77 15.43
CA LYS A 186 -13.67 -2.96 14.07
C LYS A 186 -14.21 -1.84 13.17
N THR A 187 -13.41 -1.35 12.23
CA THR A 187 -13.85 -0.39 11.23
C THR A 187 -14.71 -1.06 10.17
N GLY A 188 -15.63 -0.30 9.56
CA GLY A 188 -16.31 -0.71 8.33
C GLY A 188 -15.62 -0.19 7.07
N GLU A 189 -16.26 -0.37 5.91
CA GLU A 189 -15.73 -0.04 4.58
C GLU A 189 -15.23 1.42 4.45
N GLU A 190 -15.95 2.36 5.06
CA GLU A 190 -15.59 3.79 5.09
C GLU A 190 -14.53 4.13 6.15
N GLY A 191 -13.85 3.12 6.71
CA GLY A 191 -12.85 3.27 7.77
C GLY A 191 -13.41 3.79 9.09
N THR A 192 -14.72 3.95 9.22
CA THR A 192 -15.38 4.47 10.42
C THR A 192 -15.47 3.40 11.50
N PHE A 193 -15.29 3.80 12.76
CA PHE A 193 -15.50 2.92 13.92
C PHE A 193 -16.34 3.62 15.00
N THR A 194 -16.96 2.81 15.85
CA THR A 194 -17.59 3.27 17.09
C THR A 194 -17.42 2.21 18.17
N VAL A 195 -16.64 2.54 19.20
CA VAL A 195 -16.56 1.75 20.43
C VAL A 195 -17.71 2.18 21.33
N SER A 196 -18.68 1.29 21.56
CA SER A 196 -19.85 1.56 22.40
C SER A 196 -19.64 1.05 23.83
N ASN A 197 -20.43 1.59 24.77
CA ASN A 197 -20.47 1.15 26.17
C ASN A 197 -19.10 1.21 26.86
N VAL A 198 -18.38 2.31 26.63
CA VAL A 198 -17.07 2.58 27.23
C VAL A 198 -17.30 3.20 28.60
N LYS A 199 -16.56 2.73 29.61
CA LYS A 199 -16.56 3.38 30.93
C LYS A 199 -15.84 4.73 30.85
N PRO A 200 -16.40 5.82 31.40
CA PRO A 200 -15.69 7.11 31.46
C PRO A 200 -14.32 6.97 32.13
N GLY A 201 -13.30 7.61 31.56
CA GLY A 201 -11.93 7.40 31.99
C GLY A 201 -10.88 7.88 30.99
N ARG A 202 -9.63 7.50 31.23
CA ARG A 202 -8.49 7.83 30.37
C ARG A 202 -8.01 6.59 29.64
N TYR A 203 -7.74 6.72 28.36
CA TYR A 203 -7.35 5.59 27.52
C TYR A 203 -6.21 5.96 26.58
N ARG A 204 -5.34 4.99 26.33
CA ARG A 204 -4.43 5.00 25.18
C ARG A 204 -5.13 4.34 23.99
N ALA A 205 -5.02 4.94 22.82
CA ALA A 205 -5.70 4.49 21.62
C ALA A 205 -4.72 4.03 20.54
N VAL A 206 -4.94 2.82 20.02
CA VAL A 206 -4.14 2.22 18.94
C VAL A 206 -5.08 1.64 17.89
N ALA A 207 -4.76 1.84 16.62
CA ALA A 207 -5.40 1.17 15.50
C ALA A 207 -4.46 0.13 14.90
N LEU A 208 -4.97 -1.05 14.62
CA LEU A 208 -4.17 -2.16 14.09
C LEU A 208 -4.97 -3.01 13.10
N VAL A 209 -4.36 -3.31 11.95
CA VAL A 209 -4.82 -4.37 11.07
C VAL A 209 -4.16 -5.65 11.54
N ARG A 210 -4.97 -6.55 12.10
CA ARG A 210 -4.48 -7.84 12.59
C ARG A 210 -4.06 -8.72 11.43
N ASN A 211 -3.06 -9.56 11.70
CA ASN A 211 -2.86 -10.73 10.89
C ASN A 211 -4.07 -11.67 11.04
N PRO A 212 -4.63 -12.25 9.97
CA PRO A 212 -5.75 -13.19 10.07
C PRO A 212 -5.49 -14.41 10.97
N GLY A 213 -4.22 -14.80 11.16
CA GLY A 213 -3.83 -15.89 12.08
C GLY A 213 -3.67 -15.47 13.55
N SER A 214 -3.70 -14.17 13.85
CA SER A 214 -3.58 -13.64 15.21
C SER A 214 -4.91 -13.74 15.96
N THR A 215 -4.85 -14.18 17.22
CA THR A 215 -6.03 -14.24 18.11
C THR A 215 -6.07 -13.08 19.11
N ASN A 216 -4.94 -12.43 19.35
CA ASN A 216 -4.82 -11.30 20.26
C ASN A 216 -5.21 -9.98 19.59
N TYR A 217 -5.62 -8.99 20.37
CA TYR A 217 -6.03 -7.66 19.90
C TYR A 217 -5.01 -6.58 20.22
N PHE A 218 -3.78 -6.97 20.52
CA PHE A 218 -2.65 -6.10 20.81
C PHE A 218 -1.54 -6.30 19.78
N ALA A 219 -0.60 -5.36 19.71
CA ALA A 219 0.48 -5.38 18.72
C ALA A 219 1.60 -6.34 19.15
N ASP A 220 1.43 -7.63 18.89
CA ASP A 220 2.47 -8.63 19.13
C ASP A 220 3.48 -8.65 17.98
N PHE A 221 4.53 -7.83 18.08
CA PHE A 221 5.58 -7.75 17.06
C PHE A 221 6.59 -8.90 17.09
N ASP A 222 6.69 -9.61 18.22
CA ASP A 222 7.63 -10.71 18.41
C ASP A 222 6.98 -12.08 18.18
N GLY A 223 5.64 -12.11 18.09
CA GLY A 223 4.85 -13.31 17.82
C GLY A 223 4.94 -13.84 16.39
N VAL A 224 4.31 -15.00 16.19
CA VAL A 224 4.26 -15.68 14.88
C VAL A 224 3.43 -14.91 13.85
N PHE A 225 2.45 -14.14 14.32
CA PHE A 225 1.48 -13.42 13.49
C PHE A 225 1.49 -11.92 13.82
N PRO A 226 2.56 -11.18 13.50
CA PRO A 226 2.63 -9.76 13.75
C PRO A 226 1.55 -9.01 12.95
N PRO A 227 1.04 -7.88 13.46
CA PRO A 227 0.03 -7.09 12.75
C PRO A 227 0.58 -6.61 11.40
N VAL A 228 -0.31 -6.41 10.44
CA VAL A 228 0.03 -5.97 9.08
C VAL A 228 0.38 -4.48 9.06
N SER A 229 -0.40 -3.68 9.78
CA SER A 229 -0.21 -2.25 9.94
C SER A 229 -0.66 -1.80 11.33
N ALA A 230 -0.09 -0.70 11.78
CA ALA A 230 -0.43 -0.08 13.06
C ALA A 230 -0.36 1.44 12.97
N GLY A 231 -1.07 2.10 13.88
CA GLY A 231 -1.09 3.54 14.08
C GLY A 231 -1.67 3.85 15.45
N TYR A 232 -1.49 5.07 15.92
CA TYR A 232 -1.90 5.45 17.27
C TYR A 232 -2.18 6.94 17.35
N LEU A 233 -2.96 7.33 18.36
CA LEU A 233 -3.11 8.73 18.72
C LEU A 233 -1.94 9.14 19.62
N ASP A 234 -1.28 10.25 19.30
CA ASP A 234 -0.15 10.79 20.09
C ASP A 234 -0.55 11.26 21.50
N SER A 235 -1.83 11.24 21.83
CA SER A 235 -2.34 11.69 23.13
C SER A 235 -3.21 10.63 23.81
N ILE A 236 -3.17 10.64 25.14
CA ILE A 236 -4.11 9.89 25.98
C ILE A 236 -5.47 10.58 25.86
N ILE A 237 -6.47 9.85 25.40
CA ILE A 237 -7.83 10.37 25.28
C ILE A 237 -8.53 10.34 26.63
N THR A 238 -9.40 11.32 26.89
CA THR A 238 -10.29 11.35 28.04
C THR A 238 -11.73 11.15 27.55
N VAL A 239 -12.33 10.05 27.98
CA VAL A 239 -13.71 9.66 27.64
C VAL A 239 -14.64 10.18 28.71
N ALA A 240 -15.50 11.13 28.33
CA ALA A 240 -16.63 11.56 29.14
C ALA A 240 -17.82 10.60 28.94
N ASP A 241 -18.82 10.66 29.83
CA ASP A 241 -20.05 9.86 29.73
C ASP A 241 -21.02 10.38 28.65
N THR A 242 -20.50 10.50 27.43
CA THR A 242 -21.17 11.03 26.25
C THR A 242 -20.59 10.35 24.99
N GLU A 243 -20.95 10.85 23.82
CA GLU A 243 -20.19 10.58 22.59
C GLU A 243 -18.86 11.35 22.62
N ASN A 244 -17.76 10.68 22.27
CA ASN A 244 -16.41 11.25 22.21
C ASN A 244 -15.83 11.01 20.82
N ARG A 245 -15.49 12.09 20.08
CA ARG A 245 -14.92 12.00 18.73
C ARG A 245 -13.41 12.21 18.76
N VAL A 246 -12.65 11.26 18.24
CA VAL A 246 -11.17 11.31 18.26
C VAL A 246 -10.54 11.68 16.91
N GLY A 247 -11.37 11.91 15.88
CA GLY A 247 -10.90 12.29 14.54
C GLY A 247 -10.38 11.10 13.75
N THR A 248 -9.31 11.33 12.97
CA THR A 248 -8.72 10.35 12.07
C THR A 248 -7.42 9.79 12.63
N VAL A 249 -7.35 8.47 12.72
CA VAL A 249 -6.13 7.73 13.05
C VAL A 249 -5.49 7.27 11.75
N ARG A 250 -4.21 7.57 11.58
CA ARG A 250 -3.43 7.12 10.43
C ARG A 250 -2.67 5.85 10.80
N ILE A 251 -2.80 4.80 9.99
CA ILE A 251 -2.05 3.56 10.15
C ILE A 251 -1.08 3.39 8.99
N SER A 252 0.05 2.74 9.23
CA SER A 252 1.02 2.41 8.18
C SER A 252 1.53 0.98 8.34
N PRO A 253 2.03 0.34 7.28
CA PRO A 253 2.65 -0.97 7.36
C PRO A 253 3.75 -1.02 8.42
N ILE A 254 3.89 -2.17 9.08
CA ILE A 254 4.93 -2.34 10.10
C ILE A 254 6.32 -2.27 9.44
N PRO A 255 7.24 -1.42 9.94
CA PRO A 255 8.57 -1.32 9.38
C PRO A 255 9.33 -2.65 9.45
N VAL A 256 9.84 -3.09 8.29
CA VAL A 256 10.72 -4.26 8.18
C VAL A 256 12.09 -3.91 8.76
N ILE A 257 12.53 -4.69 9.75
CA ILE A 257 13.86 -4.58 10.34
C ILE A 257 14.88 -4.95 9.27
N ALA A 258 15.81 -4.04 8.96
CA ALA A 258 16.82 -4.25 7.93
C ALA A 258 17.81 -5.34 8.36
N ARG A 259 17.95 -6.37 7.50
CA ARG A 259 18.89 -7.47 7.70
C ARG A 259 19.54 -7.86 6.37
N SER A 260 20.84 -8.09 6.43
CA SER A 260 21.59 -8.71 5.34
C SER A 260 21.16 -10.17 5.19
N THR A 261 21.05 -10.62 3.94
CA THR A 261 20.74 -12.00 3.58
C THR A 261 21.95 -12.70 2.98
N ASP A 262 22.80 -11.96 2.27
CA ASP A 262 24.04 -12.45 1.67
C ASP A 262 25.04 -11.29 1.49
N VAL A 263 26.33 -11.62 1.47
CA VAL A 263 27.43 -10.66 1.29
C VAL A 263 28.46 -11.25 0.34
N GLN A 264 28.67 -10.58 -0.78
CA GLN A 264 29.61 -11.03 -1.83
C GLN A 264 30.73 -10.01 -2.00
N THR A 265 31.97 -10.51 -1.90
CA THR A 265 33.22 -9.76 -2.15
C THR A 265 34.07 -10.42 -3.24
N ASP A 266 33.48 -11.29 -4.04
CA ASP A 266 34.15 -12.09 -5.08
C ASP A 266 34.71 -11.26 -6.25
N ARG A 267 34.40 -9.96 -6.30
CA ARG A 267 34.83 -9.03 -7.34
C ARG A 267 35.62 -7.87 -6.76
N TYR A 268 36.76 -7.58 -7.39
CA TYR A 268 37.51 -6.36 -7.10
C TYR A 268 36.66 -5.12 -7.32
N GLY A 269 36.77 -4.16 -6.40
CA GLY A 269 36.19 -2.84 -6.49
C GLY A 269 34.74 -2.73 -6.04
N VAL A 270 34.03 -3.84 -5.80
CA VAL A 270 32.61 -3.82 -5.38
C VAL A 270 32.32 -4.84 -4.28
N ILE A 271 31.54 -4.42 -3.29
CA ILE A 271 30.88 -5.29 -2.31
C ILE A 271 29.39 -5.31 -2.65
N LYS A 272 28.78 -6.49 -2.66
CA LYS A 272 27.32 -6.62 -2.81
C LYS A 272 26.72 -7.17 -1.53
N ILE A 273 25.66 -6.54 -1.06
CA ILE A 273 24.93 -6.96 0.13
C ILE A 273 23.48 -7.16 -0.28
N GLY A 274 23.02 -8.41 -0.23
CA GLY A 274 21.60 -8.74 -0.38
C GLY A 274 20.85 -8.37 0.89
N MET A 275 19.66 -7.81 0.76
CA MET A 275 18.82 -7.35 1.87
C MET A 275 17.49 -8.10 1.89
N ASN A 276 16.85 -8.15 3.05
CA ASN A 276 15.49 -8.69 3.21
C ASN A 276 14.37 -7.74 2.73
N GLN A 277 14.74 -6.61 2.14
CA GLN A 277 13.84 -5.58 1.61
C GLN A 277 14.55 -4.80 0.49
N ALA A 278 13.85 -3.90 -0.21
CA ALA A 278 14.48 -3.05 -1.21
C ALA A 278 15.65 -2.24 -0.61
N ALA A 279 16.81 -2.28 -1.27
CA ALA A 279 18.06 -1.68 -0.82
C ALA A 279 17.94 -0.16 -0.57
N VAL A 280 17.13 0.54 -1.38
CA VAL A 280 16.87 1.99 -1.23
C VAL A 280 16.27 2.37 0.14
N ASN A 281 15.63 1.42 0.83
CA ASN A 281 15.01 1.64 2.14
C ASN A 281 15.96 1.38 3.32
N VAL A 282 17.22 1.01 3.06
CA VAL A 282 18.20 0.61 4.07
C VAL A 282 19.20 1.73 4.29
N ASP A 283 19.40 2.11 5.55
CA ASP A 283 20.50 2.97 5.96
C ASP A 283 21.77 2.15 6.14
N LEU A 284 22.88 2.76 5.74
CA LEU A 284 24.21 2.19 5.91
C LEU A 284 25.11 3.21 6.58
N SER A 285 25.73 2.82 7.67
CA SER A 285 26.80 3.56 8.33
C SER A 285 28.10 2.78 8.25
N SER A 286 29.19 3.48 7.95
CA SER A 286 30.52 2.91 7.78
C SER A 286 31.58 3.94 8.19
N SER A 287 32.77 3.45 8.54
CA SER A 287 33.97 4.26 8.76
C SER A 287 34.68 4.70 7.46
N ARG A 288 34.25 4.18 6.31
CA ARG A 288 34.85 4.39 4.99
C ARG A 288 33.85 4.98 4.02
N ASP A 289 34.37 5.72 3.05
CA ASP A 289 33.57 6.25 1.95
C ASP A 289 33.44 5.21 0.84
N TYR A 290 32.18 4.88 0.52
CA TYR A 290 31.83 4.05 -0.63
C TYR A 290 30.97 4.85 -1.59
N LEU A 291 31.14 4.60 -2.88
CA LEU A 291 30.12 4.96 -3.85
C LEU A 291 29.01 3.91 -3.77
N ARG A 292 27.83 4.30 -3.29
CA ARG A 292 26.67 3.41 -3.13
C ARG A 292 25.81 3.40 -4.40
N SER A 293 25.30 2.23 -4.76
CA SER A 293 24.28 2.05 -5.80
C SER A 293 23.33 0.93 -5.39
N ASP A 294 22.04 1.23 -5.39
CA ASP A 294 21.01 0.29 -4.95
C ASP A 294 20.28 -0.31 -6.16
N VAL A 295 20.19 -1.63 -6.21
CA VAL A 295 19.52 -2.35 -7.30
C VAL A 295 18.61 -3.42 -6.70
N GLY A 296 17.29 -3.18 -6.74
CA GLY A 296 16.33 -4.10 -6.13
C GLY A 296 16.56 -4.22 -4.63
N ASP A 297 16.85 -5.43 -4.16
CA ASP A 297 17.20 -5.78 -2.77
C ASP A 297 18.71 -5.74 -2.50
N THR A 298 19.53 -5.36 -3.47
CA THR A 298 20.99 -5.44 -3.36
C THR A 298 21.61 -4.05 -3.23
N ILE A 299 22.34 -3.81 -2.14
CA ILE A 299 23.23 -2.65 -1.99
C ILE A 299 24.57 -2.99 -2.65
N ARG A 300 25.06 -2.12 -3.55
CA ARG A 300 26.41 -2.19 -4.11
C ARG A 300 27.25 -1.07 -3.52
N LEU A 301 28.41 -1.42 -2.97
CA LEU A 301 29.37 -0.47 -2.42
C LEU A 301 30.66 -0.56 -3.22
N TYR A 302 30.95 0.47 -3.99
CA TYR A 302 32.17 0.55 -4.79
C TYR A 302 33.29 1.21 -3.99
N TYR A 303 34.49 0.61 -3.98
CA TYR A 303 35.67 1.06 -3.25
C TYR A 303 36.90 1.13 -4.15
N ARG A 304 37.79 2.11 -3.92
CA ARG A 304 39.09 2.20 -4.61
C ARG A 304 40.20 1.46 -3.89
N GLU A 305 40.14 1.46 -2.56
CA GLU A 305 41.15 0.83 -1.69
C GLU A 305 40.53 -0.33 -0.94
N ALA A 306 41.08 -1.53 -1.18
CA ALA A 306 40.67 -2.74 -0.51
C ALA A 306 41.13 -2.72 0.97
N ALA A 307 40.17 -2.81 1.89
CA ALA A 307 40.42 -2.97 3.32
C ALA A 307 39.24 -3.67 4.00
N ALA A 308 39.46 -4.10 5.23
CA ALA A 308 38.40 -4.54 6.11
C ALA A 308 37.58 -3.36 6.64
N ASP A 309 36.30 -3.60 6.88
CA ASP A 309 35.37 -2.60 7.41
C ASP A 309 34.20 -3.26 8.14
N THR A 310 33.53 -2.48 8.99
CA THR A 310 32.31 -2.87 9.70
C THR A 310 31.17 -1.97 9.23
N LEU A 311 30.19 -2.57 8.56
CA LEU A 311 29.02 -1.88 8.03
C LEU A 311 27.86 -2.08 8.99
N LEU A 312 27.25 -0.99 9.44
CA LEU A 312 26.04 -1.01 10.24
C LEU A 312 24.84 -0.81 9.32
N LEU A 313 23.92 -1.77 9.33
CA LEU A 313 22.71 -1.73 8.51
C LEU A 313 21.51 -1.46 9.40
N GLY A 314 20.65 -0.56 8.94
CA GLY A 314 19.56 -0.06 9.76
C GLY A 314 18.46 0.61 8.97
N ARG A 315 17.57 1.25 9.72
CA ARG A 315 16.55 2.13 9.16
C ARG A 315 16.25 3.27 10.13
N ASN A 316 16.22 4.48 9.59
CA ASN A 316 15.91 5.74 10.26
C ASN A 316 16.80 5.96 11.49
N GLY A 317 18.11 5.75 11.29
CA GLY A 317 19.14 5.90 12.31
C GLY A 317 19.20 4.75 13.33
N ILE A 318 18.31 3.77 13.25
CA ILE A 318 18.32 2.59 14.12
C ILE A 318 19.03 1.44 13.38
N TYR A 319 20.25 1.15 13.79
CA TYR A 319 21.08 0.08 13.23
C TYR A 319 20.88 -1.22 13.99
N THR A 320 20.37 -2.24 13.28
CA THR A 320 19.92 -3.51 13.86
C THR A 320 20.71 -4.71 13.36
N ASP A 321 21.54 -4.52 12.33
CA ASP A 321 22.40 -5.56 11.77
C ASP A 321 23.82 -5.01 11.55
N THR A 322 24.80 -5.91 11.61
CA THR A 322 26.23 -5.59 11.47
C THR A 322 26.88 -6.56 10.51
N VAL A 323 27.47 -6.04 9.45
CA VAL A 323 28.17 -6.83 8.43
C VAL A 323 29.66 -6.52 8.47
N LEU A 324 30.46 -7.55 8.68
CA LEU A 324 31.91 -7.47 8.55
C LEU A 324 32.30 -7.79 7.11
N VAL A 325 33.00 -6.87 6.46
CA VAL A 325 33.45 -7.02 5.08
C VAL A 325 34.96 -6.90 5.01
N SER A 326 35.57 -7.69 4.12
CA SER A 326 36.94 -7.46 3.68
C SER A 326 36.92 -7.33 2.17
N ALA A 327 37.17 -6.11 1.70
CA ALA A 327 37.27 -5.85 0.27
C ALA A 327 38.47 -6.60 -0.33
N THR A 328 38.27 -7.13 -1.53
CA THR A 328 39.26 -7.93 -2.27
C THR A 328 40.25 -7.02 -2.99
N ALA A 329 41.54 -7.38 -3.03
CA ALA A 329 42.57 -6.54 -3.64
C ALA A 329 42.67 -6.74 -5.17
N ALA A 330 43.16 -5.71 -5.88
CA ALA A 330 43.23 -5.71 -7.36
C ALA A 330 44.13 -6.82 -7.95
N GLY A 331 45.07 -7.34 -7.17
CA GLY A 331 45.97 -8.42 -7.58
C GLY A 331 45.35 -9.82 -7.44
N GLU A 332 44.26 -9.96 -6.69
CA GLU A 332 43.60 -11.25 -6.43
C GLU A 332 42.52 -11.56 -7.48
N VAL A 333 41.94 -10.52 -8.10
CA VAL A 333 40.90 -10.63 -9.13
C VAL A 333 41.17 -9.61 -10.25
N PRO A 334 41.19 -10.03 -11.53
CA PRO A 334 41.49 -9.13 -12.64
C PRO A 334 40.47 -7.99 -12.79
N ARG A 335 40.97 -6.79 -13.14
CA ARG A 335 40.10 -5.65 -13.50
C ARG A 335 39.28 -5.99 -14.75
N GLN A 336 37.98 -5.74 -14.69
CA GLN A 336 37.10 -5.94 -15.83
C GLN A 336 37.16 -4.75 -16.79
N ALA A 337 37.00 -5.02 -18.09
CA ALA A 337 36.86 -3.96 -19.07
C ALA A 337 35.55 -3.20 -18.85
N LEU A 338 35.61 -1.87 -19.03
CA LEU A 338 34.43 -1.03 -19.05
C LEU A 338 33.63 -1.32 -20.31
N THR A 339 32.45 -1.93 -20.16
CA THR A 339 31.60 -2.35 -21.28
C THR A 339 30.16 -1.88 -21.10
N PRO A 340 29.45 -1.53 -22.18
CA PRO A 340 28.04 -1.19 -22.10
C PRO A 340 27.21 -2.47 -21.89
N ILE A 341 26.50 -2.56 -20.76
CA ILE A 341 25.64 -3.68 -20.38
C ILE A 341 24.15 -3.40 -20.60
N GLY A 342 23.77 -2.14 -20.77
CA GLY A 342 22.40 -1.71 -21.00
C GLY A 342 22.32 -0.50 -21.92
N ARG A 343 21.14 -0.29 -22.52
CA ARG A 343 20.89 0.84 -23.44
C ARG A 343 19.40 1.15 -23.53
N THR A 344 19.05 2.33 -24.06
CA THR A 344 17.69 2.59 -24.55
C THR A 344 17.30 1.52 -25.58
N VAL A 345 16.15 0.89 -25.37
CA VAL A 345 15.54 -0.08 -26.29
C VAL A 345 14.33 0.59 -26.95
N GLY A 346 14.19 0.45 -28.26
CA GLY A 346 13.11 1.08 -29.00
C GLY A 346 13.39 2.55 -29.33
N ARG A 347 12.37 3.40 -29.16
CA ARG A 347 12.44 4.83 -29.47
C ARG A 347 12.90 5.62 -28.24
N VAL A 348 13.62 6.71 -28.49
CA VAL A 348 14.16 7.60 -27.45
C VAL A 348 13.13 8.70 -27.15
N ASN A 349 12.72 8.81 -25.90
CA ASN A 349 12.03 10.00 -25.42
C ASN A 349 13.03 11.18 -25.45
N PRO A 350 12.74 12.28 -26.16
CA PRO A 350 13.65 13.43 -26.26
C PRO A 350 14.01 14.04 -24.89
N GLY A 351 13.13 13.95 -23.89
CA GLY A 351 13.37 14.40 -22.52
C GLY A 351 14.27 13.48 -21.69
N GLU A 352 14.29 12.18 -21.98
CA GLU A 352 15.16 11.20 -21.30
C GLU A 352 16.53 11.06 -21.96
N GLY A 353 16.61 11.33 -23.27
CA GLY A 353 17.83 11.21 -24.05
C GLY A 353 18.27 9.76 -24.31
N ILE A 354 19.48 9.61 -24.84
CA ILE A 354 20.05 8.29 -25.11
C ILE A 354 20.67 7.75 -23.82
N ASN A 355 20.14 6.63 -23.32
CA ASN A 355 20.65 5.96 -22.13
C ASN A 355 21.64 4.86 -22.52
N LEU A 356 22.79 4.85 -21.86
CA LEU A 356 23.79 3.78 -21.87
C LEU A 356 24.12 3.40 -20.43
N VAL A 357 24.07 2.11 -20.11
CA VAL A 357 24.43 1.59 -18.78
C VAL A 357 25.69 0.77 -18.93
N PHE A 358 26.69 1.06 -18.10
CA PHE A 358 28.01 0.42 -18.15
C PHE A 358 28.18 -0.63 -17.05
N SER A 359 29.18 -1.50 -17.22
CA SER A 359 29.51 -2.56 -16.27
C SER A 359 30.04 -2.06 -14.93
N GLN A 360 30.47 -0.79 -14.86
CA GLN A 360 31.05 -0.15 -13.69
C GLN A 360 30.55 1.31 -13.59
N PRO A 361 30.58 1.92 -12.39
CA PRO A 361 30.31 3.34 -12.21
C PRO A 361 31.24 4.22 -13.05
N LEU A 362 30.73 5.32 -13.57
CA LEU A 362 31.43 6.26 -14.41
C LEU A 362 32.01 7.41 -13.57
N GLU A 363 33.20 7.88 -13.94
CA GLU A 363 33.83 9.05 -13.32
C GLU A 363 33.82 10.26 -14.26
N SER A 364 34.13 10.04 -15.54
CA SER A 364 34.23 11.14 -16.51
C SER A 364 33.87 10.72 -17.92
N VAL A 365 33.44 11.71 -18.70
CA VAL A 365 33.09 11.57 -20.11
C VAL A 365 33.77 12.69 -20.89
N ASP A 366 34.61 12.32 -21.85
CA ASP A 366 35.21 13.25 -22.79
C ASP A 366 34.26 13.43 -23.98
N THR A 367 33.50 14.53 -23.96
CA THR A 367 32.55 14.81 -25.04
C THR A 367 33.25 15.02 -26.37
N SER A 368 34.53 15.40 -26.43
CA SER A 368 35.27 15.58 -27.69
C SER A 368 35.39 14.28 -28.49
N LEU A 369 35.35 13.13 -27.80
CA LEU A 369 35.41 11.78 -28.35
C LEU A 369 34.02 11.16 -28.61
N ILE A 370 32.94 11.95 -28.49
CA ILE A 370 31.57 11.52 -28.76
C ILE A 370 31.05 12.15 -30.05
N ASN A 371 30.87 11.34 -31.08
CA ASN A 371 30.26 11.75 -32.32
C ASN A 371 28.76 11.45 -32.29
N LEU A 372 27.93 12.48 -32.52
CA LEU A 372 26.48 12.34 -32.64
C LEU A 372 26.03 12.92 -33.98
N TYR A 373 25.36 12.10 -34.79
CA TYR A 373 24.87 12.45 -36.11
C TYR A 373 23.35 12.31 -36.17
N ARG A 374 22.70 13.17 -36.96
CA ARG A 374 21.29 13.06 -37.36
C ARG A 374 21.27 12.56 -38.80
N ASP A 375 20.62 11.43 -39.04
CA ASP A 375 20.54 10.78 -40.35
C ASP A 375 21.94 10.55 -41.01
N THR A 376 22.08 10.84 -42.31
CA THR A 376 23.33 10.72 -43.09
C THR A 376 24.13 12.03 -43.15
N LEU A 377 23.73 13.04 -42.36
CA LEU A 377 24.42 14.32 -42.32
C LEU A 377 25.86 14.15 -41.82
N VAL A 378 26.78 14.90 -42.42
CA VAL A 378 28.22 14.87 -42.13
C VAL A 378 28.55 15.67 -40.86
N ASP A 379 27.73 16.68 -40.53
CA ASP A 379 27.98 17.59 -39.43
C ASP A 379 27.61 16.99 -38.07
N ARG A 380 28.59 17.02 -37.17
CA ARG A 380 28.46 16.51 -35.80
C ARG A 380 27.62 17.46 -34.95
N LEU A 381 26.63 16.89 -34.24
CA LEU A 381 25.83 17.61 -33.26
C LEU A 381 26.58 17.77 -31.94
N SER A 382 26.34 18.89 -31.25
CA SER A 382 26.81 19.10 -29.88
C SER A 382 26.15 18.11 -28.92
N VAL A 383 26.92 17.56 -27.99
CA VAL A 383 26.44 16.57 -27.01
C VAL A 383 26.58 17.16 -25.61
N ARG A 384 25.49 17.08 -24.84
CA ARG A 384 25.49 17.25 -23.38
C ARG A 384 25.30 15.87 -22.75
N TYR A 385 25.82 15.67 -21.56
CA TYR A 385 25.66 14.41 -20.86
C TYR A 385 25.30 14.61 -19.39
N GLU A 386 24.76 13.55 -18.78
CA GLU A 386 24.51 13.42 -17.36
C GLU A 386 24.90 12.01 -16.93
N ILE A 387 25.69 11.89 -15.85
CA ILE A 387 25.87 10.62 -15.14
C ILE A 387 24.81 10.60 -14.04
N ASP A 388 24.00 9.54 -13.99
CA ASP A 388 22.91 9.45 -13.03
C ASP A 388 23.46 9.32 -11.61
N SER A 389 23.04 10.20 -10.70
CA SER A 389 23.53 10.18 -9.32
C SER A 389 22.99 8.99 -8.50
N LEU A 390 21.86 8.40 -8.91
CA LEU A 390 21.27 7.22 -8.26
C LEU A 390 21.77 5.91 -8.88
N ASP A 391 22.17 5.94 -10.15
CA ASP A 391 22.76 4.82 -10.88
C ASP A 391 24.05 5.28 -11.57
N PRO A 392 25.20 5.35 -10.86
CA PRO A 392 26.41 5.98 -11.37
C PRO A 392 27.04 5.24 -12.56
N ALA A 393 26.53 4.07 -12.92
CA ALA A 393 26.90 3.36 -14.15
C ALA A 393 26.11 3.83 -15.39
N ARG A 394 25.12 4.71 -15.22
CA ARG A 394 24.23 5.18 -16.28
C ARG A 394 24.66 6.54 -16.80
N LEU A 395 24.89 6.56 -18.11
CA LEU A 395 25.15 7.75 -18.90
C LEU A 395 23.90 8.11 -19.72
N ARG A 396 23.42 9.34 -19.58
CA ARG A 396 22.38 9.91 -20.45
C ARG A 396 23.00 10.96 -21.36
N LEU A 397 22.73 10.87 -22.66
CA LEU A 397 23.22 11.81 -23.68
C LEU A 397 22.07 12.61 -24.27
N PHE A 398 22.27 13.92 -24.37
CA PHE A 398 21.28 14.88 -24.85
C PHE A 398 21.86 15.74 -25.97
N THR A 399 20.98 16.15 -26.89
CA THR A 399 21.28 17.17 -27.90
C THR A 399 20.03 18.01 -28.17
N GLY A 400 20.11 18.98 -29.08
CA GLY A 400 18.94 19.68 -29.60
C GLY A 400 18.23 18.79 -30.61
N TRP A 401 17.41 17.85 -30.13
CA TRP A 401 16.65 16.93 -30.99
C TRP A 401 15.78 17.74 -31.97
N ALA A 402 15.86 17.39 -33.25
CA ALA A 402 15.06 17.99 -34.30
C ALA A 402 14.17 16.91 -34.91
N GLY A 403 12.90 16.86 -34.47
CA GLY A 403 11.88 15.95 -34.99
C GLY A 403 12.16 14.45 -34.78
N ALA A 404 11.27 13.63 -35.35
CA ALA A 404 11.29 12.16 -35.24
C ALA A 404 12.31 11.45 -36.14
N ASP A 405 13.58 11.84 -36.04
CA ASP A 405 14.66 11.37 -36.92
C ASP A 405 15.51 10.22 -36.36
N PRO A 406 16.20 9.46 -37.24
CA PRO A 406 17.25 8.55 -36.81
C PRO A 406 18.50 9.33 -36.40
N TYR A 407 19.12 8.91 -35.30
CA TYR A 407 20.40 9.43 -34.82
C TYR A 407 21.40 8.29 -34.67
N ARG A 408 22.66 8.59 -34.92
CA ARG A 408 23.77 7.68 -34.67
C ARG A 408 24.72 8.33 -33.67
N VAL A 409 24.91 7.69 -32.53
CA VAL A 409 25.91 8.06 -31.54
C VAL A 409 27.07 7.07 -31.59
N GLU A 410 28.29 7.59 -31.53
CA GLU A 410 29.53 6.84 -31.47
C GLU A 410 30.41 7.42 -30.37
N LEU A 411 30.73 6.60 -29.37
CA LEU A 411 31.72 6.89 -28.34
C LEU A 411 33.01 6.22 -28.77
N LEU A 412 34.05 6.99 -29.10
CA LEU A 412 35.35 6.45 -29.48
C LEU A 412 36.07 5.83 -28.26
N PRO A 413 37.11 5.02 -28.45
CA PRO A 413 37.95 4.54 -27.35
C PRO A 413 38.45 5.71 -26.49
N GLY A 414 38.32 5.60 -25.17
CA GLY A 414 38.69 6.69 -24.24
C GLY A 414 37.58 7.70 -23.94
N ALA A 415 36.43 7.66 -24.63
CA ALA A 415 35.35 8.63 -24.42
C ALA A 415 34.72 8.57 -23.03
N VAL A 416 34.74 7.41 -22.37
CA VAL A 416 34.17 7.21 -21.04
C VAL A 416 35.18 6.50 -20.15
N THR A 417 35.38 7.03 -18.94
CA THR A 417 36.26 6.46 -17.92
C THR A 417 35.46 6.07 -16.69
N ASP A 418 35.71 4.86 -16.17
CA ASP A 418 35.09 4.36 -14.96
C ASP A 418 35.72 4.93 -13.69
N TRP A 419 35.07 4.67 -12.56
CA TRP A 419 35.50 5.10 -11.22
C TRP A 419 36.88 4.58 -10.77
N TYR A 420 37.43 3.60 -11.49
CA TYR A 420 38.74 2.99 -11.22
C TYR A 420 39.82 3.43 -12.21
N GLY A 421 39.49 4.35 -13.12
CA GLY A 421 40.38 4.89 -14.14
C GLY A 421 40.49 4.03 -15.41
N SER A 422 39.65 3.03 -15.60
CA SER A 422 39.63 2.23 -16.83
C SER A 422 38.71 2.88 -17.86
N ALA A 423 39.21 3.10 -19.07
CA ALA A 423 38.42 3.64 -20.16
C ALA A 423 37.76 2.56 -21.03
N ASN A 424 36.72 2.92 -21.79
CA ASN A 424 36.20 2.05 -22.84
C ASN A 424 37.28 1.80 -23.89
N GLN A 425 37.58 0.52 -24.17
CA GLN A 425 38.69 0.14 -25.06
C GLN A 425 38.32 0.16 -26.54
N ASP A 426 37.03 -0.03 -26.86
CA ASP A 426 36.52 -0.08 -28.23
C ASP A 426 35.43 0.97 -28.44
N SER A 427 35.16 1.29 -29.70
CA SER A 427 34.10 2.20 -30.12
C SER A 427 32.72 1.62 -29.79
N ILE A 428 31.88 2.42 -29.13
CA ILE A 428 30.50 2.06 -28.84
C ILE A 428 29.59 2.83 -29.80
N VAL A 429 29.02 2.12 -30.78
CA VAL A 429 28.12 2.71 -31.78
C VAL A 429 26.67 2.31 -31.49
N ARG A 430 25.75 3.27 -31.52
CA ARG A 430 24.31 3.05 -31.39
C ARG A 430 23.55 3.89 -32.41
N ALA A 431 22.64 3.23 -33.12
CA ALA A 431 21.60 3.89 -33.88
C ALA A 431 20.32 3.91 -33.04
N VAL A 432 19.71 5.08 -32.91
CA VAL A 432 18.47 5.30 -32.16
C VAL A 432 17.50 6.08 -33.02
N LYS A 433 16.20 5.93 -32.76
CA LYS A 433 15.18 6.80 -33.35
C LYS A 433 14.54 7.59 -32.23
N VAL A 434 14.55 8.91 -32.35
CA VAL A 434 13.95 9.79 -31.35
C VAL A 434 12.47 9.96 -31.69
N ASP A 435 11.62 10.04 -30.67
CA ASP A 435 10.22 10.38 -30.84
C ASP A 435 10.03 11.87 -31.11
N ASP A 436 8.93 12.21 -31.77
CA ASP A 436 8.61 13.61 -32.04
C ASP A 436 8.29 14.33 -30.73
N SER A 437 8.91 15.47 -30.46
CA SER A 437 8.58 16.30 -29.29
C SER A 437 7.10 16.67 -29.25
N GLU A 438 6.43 16.81 -30.41
CA GLU A 438 5.01 17.14 -30.49
C GLU A 438 4.10 16.02 -29.94
N THR A 439 4.59 14.79 -29.84
CA THR A 439 3.83 13.67 -29.24
C THR A 439 3.80 13.70 -27.71
N PHE A 440 4.60 14.57 -27.09
CA PHE A 440 4.70 14.73 -25.65
C PHE A 440 4.15 16.07 -25.19
N GLY A 441 3.90 16.19 -23.90
CA GLY A 441 3.58 17.47 -23.25
C GLY A 441 4.65 17.87 -22.26
N ASP A 442 4.59 19.12 -21.81
CA ASP A 442 5.43 19.66 -20.76
C ASP A 442 4.56 20.03 -19.55
N LEU A 443 5.07 19.75 -18.35
CA LEU A 443 4.39 20.03 -17.09
C LEU A 443 5.28 20.88 -16.20
N THR A 444 4.78 22.02 -15.76
CA THR A 444 5.45 22.89 -14.78
C THR A 444 4.69 22.84 -13.46
N ILE A 445 5.38 22.48 -12.39
CA ILE A 445 4.85 22.51 -11.02
C ILE A 445 5.46 23.68 -10.29
N ILE A 446 4.62 24.50 -9.68
CA ILE A 446 4.99 25.65 -8.85
C ILE A 446 4.45 25.41 -7.45
N LEU A 447 5.35 25.21 -6.49
CA LEU A 447 5.03 25.13 -5.06
C LEU A 447 5.27 26.48 -4.42
N THR A 448 4.29 27.00 -3.68
CA THR A 448 4.39 28.22 -2.89
C THR A 448 4.12 27.94 -1.42
N ASN A 449 4.65 28.80 -0.55
CA ASN A 449 4.47 28.72 0.90
C ASN A 449 5.01 27.42 1.52
N LEU A 450 6.12 26.91 0.99
CA LEU A 450 6.90 25.85 1.63
C LEU A 450 7.44 26.35 2.97
N ASN A 451 7.46 25.46 3.97
CA ASN A 451 8.12 25.74 5.23
C ASN A 451 9.62 25.47 5.08
N PRO A 452 10.50 26.48 5.20
CA PRO A 452 11.95 26.31 5.01
C PRO A 452 12.61 25.47 6.12
N THR A 453 11.89 25.13 7.20
CA THR A 453 12.40 24.24 8.26
C THR A 453 12.07 22.77 8.01
N LEU A 454 11.31 22.46 6.95
CA LEU A 454 10.92 21.11 6.58
C LEU A 454 11.56 20.72 5.26
N SER A 455 11.78 19.42 5.10
CA SER A 455 12.19 18.83 3.83
C SER A 455 11.03 18.13 3.16
N TYR A 456 11.07 18.11 1.84
CA TYR A 456 10.02 17.53 1.03
C TYR A 456 10.58 16.64 -0.08
N ILE A 457 9.83 15.59 -0.40
CA ILE A 457 10.07 14.75 -1.57
C ILE A 457 8.88 14.94 -2.51
N LEU A 458 9.14 15.60 -3.62
CA LEU A 458 8.19 15.76 -4.71
C LEU A 458 8.32 14.59 -5.67
N ARG A 459 7.21 14.01 -6.11
CA ARG A 459 7.18 13.04 -7.21
C ARG A 459 5.87 13.12 -7.99
N LEU A 460 5.92 12.65 -9.23
CA LEU A 460 4.73 12.45 -10.05
C LEU A 460 4.37 10.98 -10.07
N VAL A 461 3.08 10.68 -9.96
CA VAL A 461 2.52 9.35 -10.21
C VAL A 461 1.56 9.40 -11.39
N ASP A 462 1.47 8.32 -12.15
CA ASP A 462 0.46 8.18 -13.21
C ASP A 462 -0.90 7.70 -12.68
N ASP A 463 -1.82 7.44 -13.60
CA ASP A 463 -3.18 6.96 -13.32
C ASP A 463 -3.21 5.55 -12.70
N SER A 464 -2.16 4.75 -12.88
CA SER A 464 -1.99 3.46 -12.23
C SER A 464 -1.42 3.58 -10.80
N GLY A 465 -0.95 4.77 -10.41
CA GLY A 465 -0.29 5.03 -9.14
C GLY A 465 1.21 4.73 -9.16
N GLU A 466 1.80 4.42 -10.32
CA GLU A 466 3.23 4.19 -10.46
C GLU A 466 3.99 5.52 -10.51
N VAL A 467 5.13 5.58 -9.80
CA VAL A 467 5.98 6.78 -9.79
C VAL A 467 6.68 6.94 -11.13
N ILE A 468 6.54 8.11 -11.74
CA ILE A 468 7.25 8.46 -12.97
C ILE A 468 8.75 8.54 -12.69
N VAL A 469 9.51 7.70 -13.38
CA VAL A 469 10.97 7.62 -13.26
C VAL A 469 11.59 8.99 -13.53
N GLY A 470 12.52 9.41 -12.66
CA GLY A 470 13.20 10.70 -12.79
C GLY A 470 12.35 11.92 -12.43
N SER A 471 11.08 11.75 -12.02
CA SER A 471 10.25 12.87 -11.55
C SER A 471 10.61 13.35 -10.14
N ARG A 472 11.28 12.50 -9.36
CA ARG A 472 11.55 12.77 -7.95
C ARG A 472 12.44 14.02 -7.75
N ARG A 473 12.06 14.93 -6.85
CA ARG A 473 12.89 16.06 -6.40
C ARG A 473 12.93 16.10 -4.88
N TYR A 474 14.10 16.40 -4.34
CA TYR A 474 14.27 16.71 -2.92
C TYR A 474 14.32 18.23 -2.75
N ILE A 475 13.53 18.75 -1.84
CA ILE A 475 13.35 20.19 -1.60
C ILE A 475 13.62 20.42 -0.13
N ASP A 476 14.61 21.27 0.17
CA ASP A 476 15.04 21.62 1.53
C ASP A 476 15.37 23.11 1.58
N GLN A 477 15.06 23.77 2.70
CA GLN A 477 15.34 25.18 2.97
C GLN A 477 14.81 26.14 1.89
N ARG A 478 13.57 25.93 1.43
CA ARG A 478 12.90 26.77 0.42
C ARG A 478 11.55 27.28 0.92
N PHE A 479 11.15 28.46 0.46
CA PHE A 479 9.79 28.99 0.57
C PHE A 479 8.93 28.68 -0.67
N ASP A 480 9.60 28.45 -1.80
CA ASP A 480 9.01 28.32 -3.11
C ASP A 480 9.92 27.47 -4.00
N TYR A 481 9.30 26.67 -4.87
CA TYR A 481 10.00 25.71 -5.72
C TYR A 481 9.27 25.51 -7.04
N THR A 482 9.99 25.69 -8.15
CA THR A 482 9.47 25.44 -9.49
C THR A 482 10.27 24.33 -10.16
N VAL A 483 9.57 23.35 -10.71
CA VAL A 483 10.16 22.28 -11.52
C VAL A 483 9.39 22.12 -12.82
N ARG A 484 10.13 21.96 -13.92
CA ARG A 484 9.58 21.66 -15.24
C ARG A 484 9.97 20.24 -15.65
N TYR A 485 8.97 19.43 -15.93
CA TYR A 485 9.08 18.10 -16.53
C TYR A 485 8.81 18.25 -18.03
N ARG A 486 9.79 17.90 -18.85
CA ARG A 486 9.70 18.04 -20.31
C ARG A 486 9.48 16.69 -20.97
N SER A 487 8.81 16.71 -22.11
CA SER A 487 8.59 15.51 -22.93
C SER A 487 7.94 14.37 -22.15
N MET A 488 6.97 14.72 -21.32
CA MET A 488 6.12 13.79 -20.58
C MET A 488 5.13 13.16 -21.56
N LYS A 489 4.85 11.87 -21.39
CA LYS A 489 3.82 11.20 -22.20
C LYS A 489 2.45 11.86 -21.93
N PRO A 490 1.55 11.95 -22.93
CA PRO A 490 0.18 12.36 -22.67
C PRO A 490 -0.49 11.38 -21.70
N GLY A 491 -1.20 11.89 -20.70
CA GLY A 491 -1.79 11.08 -19.64
C GLY A 491 -2.29 11.91 -18.46
N THR A 492 -2.90 11.23 -17.50
CA THR A 492 -3.27 11.82 -16.21
C THR A 492 -2.12 11.62 -15.24
N TYR A 493 -1.79 12.69 -14.51
CA TYR A 493 -0.73 12.68 -13.51
C TYR A 493 -1.25 13.25 -12.21
N ARG A 494 -0.73 12.75 -11.10
CA ARG A 494 -0.96 13.30 -9.78
C ARG A 494 0.36 13.69 -9.14
N LEU A 495 0.35 14.82 -8.45
CA LEU A 495 1.49 15.26 -7.65
C LEU A 495 1.41 14.62 -6.28
N GLU A 496 2.52 14.04 -5.82
CA GLU A 496 2.69 13.65 -4.43
C GLU A 496 3.83 14.44 -3.79
N LEU A 497 3.55 15.04 -2.63
CA LEU A 497 4.49 15.77 -1.80
C LEU A 497 4.59 15.06 -0.45
N VAL A 498 5.71 14.37 -0.22
CA VAL A 498 6.01 13.73 1.07
C VAL A 498 6.74 14.73 1.96
N TYR A 499 6.31 14.85 3.21
CA TYR A 499 6.96 15.66 4.24
C TYR A 499 8.01 14.78 4.90
N ASP A 500 9.26 14.94 4.47
CA ASP A 500 10.40 14.15 4.92
C ASP A 500 10.89 14.70 6.26
N SER A 501 10.33 14.15 7.33
CA SER A 501 10.52 14.62 8.70
C SER A 501 11.89 14.27 9.27
N ASN A 502 12.55 13.28 8.68
CA ASN A 502 13.84 12.76 9.15
C ASN A 502 15.00 13.06 8.17
N ASN A 503 14.71 13.76 7.06
CA ASN A 503 15.66 14.21 6.04
C ASN A 503 16.45 13.07 5.36
N ASN A 504 15.86 11.89 5.25
CA ASN A 504 16.56 10.74 4.65
C ASN A 504 16.25 10.56 3.15
N GLY A 505 15.41 11.42 2.57
CA GLY A 505 15.01 11.33 1.18
C GLY A 505 14.26 10.04 0.88
N ARG A 506 13.36 9.57 1.73
CA ARG A 506 12.38 8.53 1.37
C ARG A 506 11.16 8.67 2.26
N TYR A 507 10.07 8.01 1.86
CA TYR A 507 8.90 7.91 2.73
C TYR A 507 9.13 6.87 3.82
N ASP A 508 8.80 7.22 5.05
CA ASP A 508 8.81 6.28 6.17
C ASP A 508 7.45 6.04 6.83
N SER A 509 7.18 4.75 7.04
CA SER A 509 6.10 4.29 7.88
C SER A 509 6.35 4.63 9.35
N GLY A 510 5.25 4.78 10.09
CA GLY A 510 5.27 4.95 11.53
C GLY A 510 5.83 3.70 12.22
N ASP A 511 6.36 3.90 13.42
CA ASP A 511 6.81 2.82 14.27
C ASP A 511 6.24 2.98 15.68
N LEU A 512 5.25 2.13 15.99
CA LEU A 512 4.58 2.13 17.28
C LEU A 512 5.55 1.85 18.44
N ARG A 513 6.63 1.08 18.23
CA ARG A 513 7.61 0.74 19.27
C ARG A 513 8.43 1.95 19.71
N PHE A 514 8.68 2.86 18.78
CA PHE A 514 9.47 4.06 19.00
C PHE A 514 8.63 5.33 19.11
N GLY A 515 7.29 5.20 19.10
CA GLY A 515 6.39 6.35 19.14
C GLY A 515 6.63 7.31 17.98
N ARG A 516 6.91 6.78 16.78
CA ARG A 516 7.09 7.58 15.56
C ARG A 516 5.83 7.50 14.69
N GLN A 517 5.26 8.65 14.36
CA GLN A 517 4.17 8.75 13.38
C GLN A 517 4.68 8.49 11.95
N PRO A 518 3.83 7.97 11.04
CA PRO A 518 4.16 7.91 9.63
C PRO A 518 4.31 9.32 9.05
N GLU A 519 5.12 9.44 8.01
CA GLU A 519 5.28 10.70 7.31
C GLU A 519 4.02 11.10 6.56
N VAL A 520 3.82 12.41 6.41
CA VAL A 520 2.63 12.95 5.76
C VAL A 520 2.85 12.97 4.25
N VAL A 521 1.84 12.52 3.50
CA VAL A 521 1.82 12.60 2.04
C VAL A 521 0.63 13.45 1.61
N SER A 522 0.91 14.57 0.95
CA SER A 522 -0.11 15.42 0.33
C SER A 522 -0.22 15.11 -1.15
N ARG A 523 -1.45 14.98 -1.66
CA ARG A 523 -1.73 14.65 -3.06
C ARG A 523 -2.50 15.77 -3.73
N PHE A 524 -2.11 16.08 -4.97
CA PHE A 524 -2.74 17.12 -5.76
C PHE A 524 -3.04 16.62 -7.17
N GLU A 525 -4.31 16.75 -7.58
CA GLU A 525 -4.72 16.46 -8.94
C GLU A 525 -4.18 17.52 -9.91
N ILE A 526 -3.72 17.06 -11.06
CA ILE A 526 -3.21 17.89 -12.16
C ILE A 526 -4.16 17.71 -13.35
N GLU A 527 -4.38 18.77 -14.13
CA GLU A 527 -5.11 18.66 -15.38
C GLU A 527 -4.46 17.60 -16.30
N PRO A 528 -5.25 16.74 -16.98
CA PRO A 528 -4.72 15.75 -17.89
C PRO A 528 -3.82 16.37 -18.96
N LEU A 529 -2.59 15.86 -19.07
CA LEU A 529 -1.59 16.33 -20.02
C LEU A 529 -1.86 15.73 -21.40
N ARG A 530 -1.90 16.58 -22.43
CA ARG A 530 -2.07 16.14 -23.82
C ARG A 530 -0.80 16.37 -24.63
N ALA A 531 -0.73 15.73 -25.78
CA ALA A 531 0.35 15.94 -26.74
C ALA A 531 0.42 17.41 -27.17
N ASN A 532 1.64 17.94 -27.25
CA ASN A 532 1.94 19.33 -27.59
C ASN A 532 1.29 20.38 -26.66
N TRP A 533 0.99 20.02 -25.42
CA TRP A 533 0.49 20.94 -24.40
C TRP A 533 1.58 21.30 -23.41
N GLU A 534 1.53 22.53 -22.91
CA GLU A 534 2.22 22.94 -21.70
C GLU A 534 1.17 23.14 -20.60
N VAL A 535 1.26 22.37 -19.53
CA VAL A 535 0.39 22.48 -18.35
C VAL A 535 1.19 23.10 -17.21
N GLU A 536 0.61 24.08 -16.53
CA GLU A 536 1.17 24.69 -15.34
C GLU A 536 0.23 24.43 -14.15
N LYS A 537 0.77 23.88 -13.07
CA LYS A 537 0.06 23.63 -11.82
C LYS A 537 0.73 24.37 -10.67
N THR A 538 -0.02 25.28 -10.06
CA THR A 538 0.38 25.95 -8.82
C THR A 538 -0.26 25.25 -7.62
N VAL A 539 0.55 24.98 -6.61
CA VAL A 539 0.15 24.39 -5.33
C VAL A 539 0.57 25.32 -4.20
N ASP A 540 -0.42 25.81 -3.47
CA ASP A 540 -0.25 26.64 -2.29
C ASP A 540 -0.41 25.78 -1.03
N LEU A 541 0.64 25.72 -0.22
CA LEU A 541 0.69 24.91 1.00
C LEU A 541 0.21 25.64 2.27
N GLU A 542 -0.17 26.91 2.20
CA GLU A 542 -0.74 27.63 3.36
C GLU A 542 -2.20 27.25 3.63
N ASN A 543 -2.91 26.78 2.60
CA ASN A 543 -4.35 26.50 2.60
C ASN A 543 -4.70 25.00 2.63
N ASN A 544 -3.74 24.13 2.96
CA ASN A 544 -3.82 22.70 2.74
C ASN A 544 -3.26 21.92 3.94
#